data_AF-A0AAX0WLH2-F1
#
_entry.id   AF-A0AAX0WLH2-F1
#
_cell.length_a   1.000
_cell.length_b   1.000
_cell.length_c   1.000
_cell.angle_alpha   90.00
_cell.angle_beta   90.00
_cell.angle_gamma   90.00
#
_symmetry.space_group_name_H-M   'P 1'
#
loop_
_entity.id
_entity.type
_entity.pdbx_description
1 polymer ?
#
loop_
_entity_poly.entity_id
_entity_poly.type
_entity_poly.pdbx_seq_one_letter_code
_entity_poly.pdbx_strand_id
1 'polypeptide(L)'
;MRRPLSRSWLFFSLFLLSAFNILPLHAKPAAAPPIAVSVEKAFDYSANNARVPLRVKLENTTGSDRKATLQFHEGWNGNRGTSHTYPFFIPARESVHAVVYPLLSYNLVYEVKENHEGASPIPTDTEHRKMVAVIQEGAPADWHLLSESSYNAAVSSCDLMKWPADYRMYEGQTCLIIPEKTYRTHFDEAHRKAIRQWVTGGGNLWLIGDRGLSVSTRLLGNGRILHVPSLDGLPEEEKKLKLKEFINLHEKGNCYPEITSAAPYYFSAPSTTLGLGLIIFAVLVGPLSLFLWAPAGKRQRLFLLIPAISVGFSLLLLLLILAGDGTGGTGSREVLIQVNPQDHSALISQNQICKTSVLLNNTFQLPENAGITGARMSKARGSIKEKPIEGAARQGEECGGKWFTSRSTLQHRIIMPVSTRAALTLLETRPGGAPVFQSTFPGTLNGLTYRDASGKYWILEQLPPGRKMQASPFLPEEEPDGPPPLHFRASMEPAGGELGPIPTLPSINWEKTSVTVSGPVTPQPHE
;
A
#
# COMPACT_ATOMS: atom_id res chain seq x y z
N MET A 1 50.44 -43.70 27.19
CA MET A 1 51.44 -42.63 27.27
C MET A 1 51.66 -42.02 25.88
N ARG A 2 51.63 -40.68 25.82
CA ARG A 2 52.02 -39.77 24.72
C ARG A 2 53.46 -40.12 24.23
N ARG A 3 53.90 -39.98 22.98
CA ARG A 3 53.84 -38.86 21.99
C ARG A 3 54.53 -39.33 20.65
N PRO A 4 54.75 -38.52 19.58
CA PRO A 4 54.21 -38.75 18.23
C PRO A 4 55.27 -38.69 17.08
N LEU A 5 54.79 -38.67 15.81
CA LEU A 5 55.42 -38.27 14.51
C LEU A 5 55.37 -39.43 13.47
N SER A 6 55.19 -39.23 12.16
CA SER A 6 55.24 -38.00 11.35
C SER A 6 54.30 -38.04 10.13
N ARG A 7 53.94 -36.84 9.68
CA ARG A 7 53.21 -36.51 8.45
C ARG A 7 54.05 -36.88 7.22
N SER A 8 53.66 -37.90 6.45
CA SER A 8 54.13 -38.01 5.05
C SER A 8 53.29 -38.92 4.12
N TRP A 9 52.13 -39.41 4.58
CA TRP A 9 51.39 -40.46 3.85
C TRP A 9 49.96 -40.07 3.41
N LEU A 10 49.67 -38.78 3.36
CA LEU A 10 48.39 -38.25 2.86
C LEU A 10 48.52 -37.45 1.55
N PHE A 11 49.73 -37.31 1.00
CA PHE A 11 49.96 -36.55 -0.24
C PHE A 11 50.12 -37.41 -1.50
N PHE A 12 50.22 -38.73 -1.38
CA PHE A 12 50.47 -39.60 -2.54
C PHE A 12 49.25 -40.35 -3.09
N SER A 13 48.09 -40.32 -2.42
CA SER A 13 46.85 -40.92 -2.95
C SER A 13 45.93 -39.93 -3.69
N LEU A 14 46.20 -38.62 -3.62
CA LEU A 14 45.41 -37.60 -4.35
C LEU A 14 45.90 -37.35 -5.78
N PHE A 15 47.11 -37.78 -6.15
CA PHE A 15 47.67 -37.45 -7.46
C PHE A 15 47.36 -38.46 -8.58
N LEU A 16 46.87 -39.67 -8.26
CA LEU A 16 46.55 -40.71 -9.26
C LEU A 16 45.06 -40.81 -9.64
N LEU A 17 44.21 -39.94 -9.10
CA LEU A 17 42.80 -39.76 -9.54
C LEU A 17 42.58 -38.50 -10.40
N SER A 18 43.66 -37.80 -10.79
CA SER A 18 43.59 -36.55 -11.56
C SER A 18 43.84 -36.69 -13.07
N ALA A 19 44.03 -37.91 -13.59
CA ALA A 19 44.45 -38.13 -14.99
C ALA A 19 43.43 -38.87 -15.88
N PHE A 20 42.21 -39.17 -15.40
CA PHE A 20 41.14 -39.76 -16.21
C PHE A 20 39.79 -39.12 -15.87
N ASN A 21 39.58 -37.90 -16.38
CA ASN A 21 38.27 -37.36 -16.79
C ASN A 21 38.50 -36.00 -17.47
N ILE A 22 39.21 -36.02 -18.59
CA ILE A 22 39.11 -35.00 -19.63
C ILE A 22 38.48 -35.69 -20.85
N LEU A 23 37.22 -36.07 -20.69
CA LEU A 23 36.28 -35.95 -21.80
C LEU A 23 35.50 -34.66 -21.52
N PRO A 24 35.32 -33.77 -22.50
CA PRO A 24 34.31 -32.74 -22.37
C PRO A 24 32.99 -33.49 -22.35
N LEU A 25 32.43 -33.70 -21.15
CA LEU A 25 30.99 -33.76 -21.00
C LEU A 25 30.51 -32.47 -21.66
N HIS A 26 30.08 -32.59 -22.93
CA HIS A 26 29.20 -31.63 -23.54
C HIS A 26 27.99 -31.59 -22.61
N ALA A 27 28.06 -30.72 -21.61
CA ALA A 27 26.87 -30.20 -20.98
C ALA A 27 26.08 -29.64 -22.15
N LYS A 28 25.08 -30.41 -22.58
CA LYS A 28 24.11 -29.98 -23.56
C LYS A 28 23.71 -28.59 -23.07
N PRO A 29 23.94 -27.50 -23.84
CA PRO A 29 23.58 -26.17 -23.36
C PRO A 29 22.14 -26.27 -22.90
N ALA A 30 21.89 -25.86 -21.65
CA ALA A 30 20.54 -25.82 -21.12
C ALA A 30 19.68 -25.17 -22.20
N ALA A 31 18.63 -25.86 -22.64
CA ALA A 31 17.79 -25.36 -23.71
C ALA A 31 17.41 -23.93 -23.32
N ALA A 32 17.68 -22.96 -24.20
CA ALA A 32 17.38 -21.58 -23.90
C ALA A 32 15.90 -21.51 -23.48
N PRO A 33 15.59 -20.83 -22.37
CA PRO A 33 14.22 -20.76 -21.91
C PRO A 33 13.36 -20.21 -23.06
N PRO A 34 12.16 -20.76 -23.30
CA PRO A 34 11.31 -20.34 -24.41
C PRO A 34 10.89 -18.87 -24.29
N ILE A 35 11.08 -18.28 -23.11
CA ILE A 35 10.86 -16.87 -22.82
C ILE A 35 12.07 -16.33 -22.07
N ALA A 36 12.78 -15.36 -22.66
CA ALA A 36 13.80 -14.61 -21.96
C ALA A 36 13.17 -13.40 -21.27
N VAL A 37 13.51 -13.18 -19.99
CA VAL A 37 12.96 -12.08 -19.18
C VAL A 37 14.10 -11.18 -18.73
N SER A 38 13.95 -9.87 -18.95
CA SER A 38 14.80 -8.84 -18.37
C SER A 38 13.96 -7.84 -17.60
N VAL A 39 14.48 -7.42 -16.45
CA VAL A 39 13.79 -6.53 -15.51
C VAL A 39 14.73 -5.36 -15.19
N GLU A 40 14.22 -4.16 -15.37
CA GLU A 40 14.90 -2.90 -15.06
C GLU A 40 14.10 -2.17 -13.97
N LYS A 41 14.78 -1.72 -12.92
CA LYS A 41 14.18 -0.91 -11.86
C LYS A 41 14.34 0.57 -12.17
N ALA A 42 13.36 1.39 -11.78
CA ALA A 42 13.50 2.83 -11.96
C ALA A 42 14.42 3.50 -10.96
N PHE A 43 14.43 2.99 -9.73
CA PHE A 43 15.12 3.60 -8.60
C PHE A 43 15.92 2.55 -7.86
N ASP A 44 17.01 2.99 -7.25
CA ASP A 44 17.87 2.12 -6.46
C ASP A 44 17.32 1.85 -5.06
N TYR A 45 16.58 2.83 -4.53
CA TYR A 45 16.04 2.84 -3.18
C TYR A 45 14.52 3.01 -3.21
N SER A 46 13.83 2.38 -2.27
CA SER A 46 12.39 2.52 -2.09
C SER A 46 12.00 2.42 -0.63
N ALA A 47 10.98 3.17 -0.23
CA ALA A 47 10.34 3.03 1.07
C ALA A 47 9.73 1.63 1.23
N ASN A 48 9.72 1.14 2.49
CA ASN A 48 9.09 -0.12 2.85
C ASN A 48 7.58 -0.10 2.63
N ASN A 49 7.03 -1.25 2.21
CA ASN A 49 5.60 -1.47 1.92
C ASN A 49 5.06 -0.56 0.81
N ALA A 50 5.92 -0.08 -0.08
CA ALA A 50 5.55 0.73 -1.22
C ALA A 50 5.67 -0.07 -2.53
N ARG A 51 5.06 0.45 -3.59
CA ARG A 51 5.22 -0.12 -4.93
C ARG A 51 6.55 0.25 -5.52
N VAL A 52 7.18 -0.71 -6.19
CA VAL A 52 8.41 -0.50 -6.95
C VAL A 52 8.09 -0.56 -8.43
N PRO A 53 8.30 0.52 -9.18
CA PRO A 53 8.14 0.50 -10.63
C PRO A 53 9.25 -0.31 -11.29
N LEU A 54 8.85 -1.30 -12.08
CA LEU A 54 9.76 -2.14 -12.85
C LEU A 54 9.36 -2.14 -14.32
N ARG A 55 10.33 -1.95 -15.21
CA ARG A 55 10.17 -2.19 -16.63
C ARG A 55 10.56 -3.64 -16.92
N VAL A 56 9.63 -4.39 -17.47
CA VAL A 56 9.84 -5.80 -17.84
C VAL A 56 9.85 -5.91 -19.36
N LYS A 57 10.83 -6.65 -19.88
CA LYS A 57 10.87 -7.09 -21.27
C LYS A 57 10.85 -8.60 -21.29
N LEU A 58 9.83 -9.16 -21.95
CA LEU A 58 9.68 -10.59 -22.20
C LEU A 58 9.86 -10.86 -23.68
N GLU A 59 10.77 -11.76 -24.03
CA GLU A 59 11.14 -12.08 -25.41
C GLU A 59 10.86 -13.56 -25.70
N ASN A 60 9.99 -13.82 -26.68
CA ASN A 60 9.63 -15.17 -27.10
C ASN A 60 10.67 -15.70 -28.08
N THR A 61 11.46 -16.68 -27.66
CA THR A 61 12.51 -17.28 -28.49
C THR A 61 11.95 -18.36 -29.43
N THR A 62 10.66 -18.68 -29.33
CA THR A 62 10.00 -19.76 -30.07
C THR A 62 9.22 -19.27 -31.30
N GLY A 63 8.98 -20.17 -32.25
CA GLY A 63 8.22 -19.90 -33.48
C GLY A 63 6.70 -19.93 -33.34
N SER A 64 6.18 -19.99 -32.12
CA SER A 64 4.75 -20.03 -31.80
C SER A 64 4.41 -18.99 -30.75
N ASP A 65 3.21 -18.43 -30.81
CA ASP A 65 2.73 -17.50 -29.79
C ASP A 65 2.75 -18.12 -28.40
N ARG A 66 3.08 -17.31 -27.40
CA ARG A 66 3.17 -17.73 -26.00
C ARG A 66 2.31 -16.85 -25.10
N LYS A 67 1.69 -17.49 -24.12
CA LYS A 67 1.15 -16.81 -22.95
C LYS A 67 2.12 -17.04 -21.80
N ALA A 68 2.44 -15.97 -21.09
CA ALA A 68 3.39 -15.98 -19.99
C ALA A 68 2.80 -15.24 -18.82
N THR A 69 3.04 -15.75 -17.62
CA THR A 69 2.55 -15.13 -16.40
C THR A 69 3.75 -14.80 -15.54
N LEU A 70 4.07 -13.51 -15.43
CA LEU A 70 5.13 -13.04 -14.56
C LEU A 70 4.56 -12.84 -13.16
N GLN A 71 5.08 -13.62 -12.21
CA GLN A 71 4.67 -13.53 -10.82
C GLN A 71 5.80 -12.95 -9.98
N PHE A 72 5.51 -11.86 -9.30
CA PHE A 72 6.41 -11.26 -8.31
C PHE A 72 5.99 -11.72 -6.92
N HIS A 73 6.94 -12.15 -6.12
CA HIS A 73 6.74 -12.58 -4.74
C HIS A 73 7.64 -11.79 -3.80
N GLU A 74 7.08 -11.43 -2.65
CA GLU A 74 7.86 -10.89 -1.54
C GLU A 74 8.57 -12.03 -0.78
N GLY A 75 9.87 -11.89 -0.52
CA GLY A 75 10.61 -12.77 0.40
C GLY A 75 11.92 -13.33 -0.14
N TRP A 76 12.59 -14.14 0.70
CA TRP A 76 13.75 -14.94 0.33
C TRP A 76 13.29 -16.27 -0.26
N ASN A 77 14.05 -16.84 -1.22
CA ASN A 77 13.76 -18.11 -1.89
C ASN A 77 13.08 -19.14 -0.96
N GLY A 78 11.79 -19.40 -1.19
CA GLY A 78 10.99 -20.42 -0.49
C GLY A 78 9.90 -19.90 0.45
N ASN A 79 10.00 -18.67 0.97
CA ASN A 79 8.98 -18.08 1.86
C ASN A 79 8.13 -17.09 1.04
N ARG A 80 6.99 -17.55 0.50
CA ARG A 80 6.16 -16.77 -0.41
C ARG A 80 5.24 -15.81 0.37
N GLY A 81 5.59 -14.51 0.37
CA GLY A 81 4.80 -13.41 0.92
C GLY A 81 3.62 -13.02 0.03
N THR A 82 3.34 -11.71 -0.12
CA THR A 82 2.35 -11.22 -1.09
C THR A 82 2.84 -11.51 -2.51
N SER A 83 1.93 -11.89 -3.41
CA SER A 83 2.26 -12.13 -4.82
C SER A 83 1.45 -11.25 -5.77
N HIS A 84 2.10 -10.71 -6.79
CA HIS A 84 1.48 -9.91 -7.84
C HIS A 84 1.68 -10.61 -9.18
N THR A 85 0.61 -10.78 -9.93
CA THR A 85 0.62 -11.58 -11.16
C THR A 85 0.26 -10.72 -12.36
N TYR A 86 1.13 -10.75 -13.37
CA TYR A 86 0.98 -9.99 -14.60
C TYR A 86 0.95 -10.95 -15.80
N PRO A 87 -0.20 -11.08 -16.49
CA PRO A 87 -0.31 -11.90 -17.68
C PRO A 87 0.20 -11.16 -18.91
N PHE A 88 0.90 -11.88 -19.79
CA PHE A 88 1.44 -11.39 -21.05
C PHE A 88 1.07 -12.33 -22.20
N PHE A 89 0.74 -11.75 -23.35
CA PHE A 89 0.71 -12.43 -24.63
C PHE A 89 1.90 -11.97 -25.45
N ILE A 90 2.74 -12.91 -25.89
CA ILE A 90 3.99 -12.63 -26.58
C ILE A 90 3.95 -13.36 -27.94
N PRO A 91 3.81 -12.63 -29.06
CA PRO A 91 3.81 -13.24 -30.38
C PRO A 91 5.09 -14.01 -30.68
N ALA A 92 5.03 -14.93 -31.64
CA ALA A 92 6.19 -15.70 -32.09
C ALA A 92 7.38 -14.79 -32.48
N ARG A 93 8.56 -15.03 -31.90
CA ARG A 93 9.80 -14.27 -32.16
C ARG A 93 9.74 -12.76 -31.89
N GLU A 94 8.78 -12.31 -31.09
CA GLU A 94 8.64 -10.91 -30.70
C GLU A 94 8.96 -10.69 -29.22
N SER A 95 9.14 -9.42 -28.85
CA SER A 95 9.31 -8.99 -27.47
C SER A 95 8.23 -8.00 -27.05
N VAL A 96 7.74 -8.17 -25.83
CA VAL A 96 6.77 -7.26 -25.20
C VAL A 96 7.45 -6.49 -24.08
N HIS A 97 7.16 -5.19 -24.02
CA HIS A 97 7.64 -4.29 -22.97
C HIS A 97 6.45 -3.79 -22.16
N ALA A 98 6.57 -3.80 -20.84
CA ALA A 98 5.56 -3.25 -19.94
C ALA A 98 6.20 -2.66 -18.68
N VAL A 99 5.47 -1.77 -18.01
CA VAL A 99 5.81 -1.31 -16.67
C VAL A 99 4.83 -1.92 -15.68
N VAL A 100 5.36 -2.53 -14.62
CA VAL A 100 4.60 -3.20 -13.57
C VAL A 100 4.93 -2.60 -12.21
N TYR A 101 4.00 -2.68 -11.27
CA TYR A 101 4.11 -2.04 -9.95
C TYR A 101 3.89 -3.04 -8.81
N PRO A 102 4.74 -4.08 -8.68
CA PRO A 102 4.66 -4.99 -7.55
C PRO A 102 4.90 -4.27 -6.22
N LEU A 103 4.26 -4.76 -5.16
CA LEU A 103 4.52 -4.28 -3.81
C LEU A 103 5.87 -4.82 -3.30
N LEU A 104 6.64 -3.98 -2.62
CA LEU A 104 7.88 -4.36 -1.98
C LEU A 104 7.80 -4.16 -0.47
N SER A 105 7.92 -5.27 0.27
CA SER A 105 8.12 -5.25 1.72
C SER A 105 9.59 -5.44 2.13
N TYR A 106 10.40 -6.21 1.38
CA TYR A 106 11.81 -6.46 1.71
C TYR A 106 12.66 -6.84 0.48
N ASN A 107 12.46 -8.06 -0.04
CA ASN A 107 13.09 -8.56 -1.27
C ASN A 107 12.00 -8.96 -2.25
N LEU A 108 12.25 -8.68 -3.53
CA LEU A 108 11.35 -9.04 -4.61
C LEU A 108 12.01 -10.12 -5.46
N VAL A 109 11.30 -11.22 -5.68
CA VAL A 109 11.72 -12.28 -6.60
C VAL A 109 10.65 -12.42 -7.67
N TYR A 110 11.04 -12.51 -8.93
CA TYR A 110 10.10 -12.81 -10.02
C TYR A 110 10.26 -14.26 -10.50
N GLU A 111 9.18 -14.86 -10.95
CA GLU A 111 9.17 -16.17 -11.62
C GLU A 111 8.24 -16.15 -12.84
N VAL A 112 8.60 -16.87 -13.90
CA VAL A 112 7.68 -17.18 -15.01
C VAL A 112 6.93 -18.45 -14.64
N LYS A 113 5.63 -18.32 -14.39
CA LYS A 113 4.80 -19.39 -13.80
C LYS A 113 4.77 -20.66 -14.64
N GLU A 114 4.76 -20.55 -15.96
CA GLU A 114 4.61 -21.68 -16.88
C GLU A 114 5.79 -22.63 -16.88
N ASN A 115 7.01 -22.14 -16.57
CA ASN A 115 8.22 -22.94 -16.62
C ASN A 115 8.94 -23.07 -15.27
N HIS A 116 8.49 -22.35 -14.24
CA HIS A 116 9.25 -22.15 -13.00
C HIS A 116 10.69 -21.64 -13.25
N GLU A 117 10.90 -20.97 -14.39
CA GLU A 117 12.19 -20.40 -14.79
C GLU A 117 12.25 -18.92 -14.40
N GLY A 118 13.44 -18.44 -14.03
CA GLY A 118 13.71 -17.01 -13.84
C GLY A 118 13.63 -16.47 -12.42
N ALA A 119 13.70 -17.32 -11.37
CA ALA A 119 13.80 -16.89 -9.96
C ALA A 119 15.06 -16.04 -9.71
N SER A 120 14.97 -14.75 -10.02
CA SER A 120 16.06 -13.79 -9.81
C SER A 120 15.63 -12.76 -8.77
N PRO A 121 16.45 -12.51 -7.73
CA PRO A 121 16.19 -11.44 -6.79
C PRO A 121 16.36 -10.10 -7.50
N ILE A 122 15.46 -9.16 -7.23
CA ILE A 122 15.57 -7.76 -7.61
C ILE A 122 16.05 -7.03 -6.36
N PRO A 123 17.36 -6.70 -6.27
CA PRO A 123 17.89 -5.99 -5.12
C PRO A 123 17.30 -4.58 -5.10
N THR A 124 16.42 -4.35 -4.12
CA THR A 124 15.91 -3.02 -3.80
C THR A 124 16.28 -2.74 -2.37
N ASP A 125 17.04 -1.68 -2.15
CA ASP A 125 17.46 -1.33 -0.81
C ASP A 125 16.31 -0.66 -0.05
N THR A 126 15.97 -1.26 1.09
CA THR A 126 14.87 -0.90 1.99
C THR A 126 15.40 -0.42 3.33
N GLU A 127 16.47 0.38 3.29
CA GLU A 127 16.98 1.03 4.50
C GLU A 127 15.91 1.93 5.15
N HIS A 128 15.88 1.92 6.49
CA HIS A 128 15.03 2.81 7.28
C HIS A 128 15.62 4.23 7.27
N ARG A 129 15.63 4.86 6.09
CA ARG A 129 16.09 6.23 5.88
C ARG A 129 14.97 7.21 6.20
N LYS A 130 15.35 8.39 6.66
CA LYS A 130 14.40 9.48 6.90
C LYS A 130 13.81 10.01 5.59
N MET A 131 14.55 9.89 4.50
CA MET A 131 14.19 10.39 3.19
C MET A 131 14.65 9.41 2.11
N VAL A 132 13.76 9.04 1.21
CA VAL A 132 14.05 8.33 -0.05
C VAL A 132 13.68 9.29 -1.17
N ALA A 133 14.67 9.74 -1.93
CA ALA A 133 14.55 10.83 -2.88
C ALA A 133 15.00 10.45 -4.28
N VAL A 134 14.34 11.03 -5.29
CA VAL A 134 14.78 10.94 -6.68
C VAL A 134 15.13 12.32 -7.19
N ILE A 135 16.32 12.43 -7.76
CA ILE A 135 16.81 13.63 -8.43
C ILE A 135 16.61 13.43 -9.94
N GLN A 136 15.95 14.39 -10.58
CA GLN A 136 15.83 14.41 -12.05
C GLN A 136 17.22 14.55 -12.69
N GLU A 137 17.53 13.69 -13.67
CA GLU A 137 18.76 13.82 -14.47
C GLU A 137 18.90 15.25 -15.02
N GLY A 138 20.09 15.84 -14.82
CA GLY A 138 20.36 17.25 -15.17
C GLY A 138 20.10 18.26 -14.05
N ALA A 139 19.73 17.82 -12.84
CA ALA A 139 19.74 18.68 -11.66
C ALA A 139 21.18 19.07 -11.25
N PRO A 140 21.36 20.20 -10.53
CA PRO A 140 22.69 20.64 -10.09
C PRO A 140 23.37 19.63 -9.17
N ALA A 141 24.69 19.46 -9.34
CA ALA A 141 25.46 18.42 -8.65
C ALA A 141 25.44 18.52 -7.12
N ASP A 142 25.25 19.72 -6.59
CA ASP A 142 25.18 20.01 -5.15
C ASP A 142 24.04 19.24 -4.43
N TRP A 143 22.99 18.83 -5.15
CA TRP A 143 21.89 18.07 -4.58
C TRP A 143 22.26 16.60 -4.31
N HIS A 144 23.35 16.09 -4.91
CA HIS A 144 23.87 14.77 -4.57
C HIS A 144 24.54 14.71 -3.20
N LEU A 145 24.84 15.85 -2.56
CA LEU A 145 25.28 15.90 -1.15
C LEU A 145 24.25 15.28 -0.20
N LEU A 146 22.98 15.19 -0.59
CA LEU A 146 21.95 14.48 0.18
C LEU A 146 22.26 13.00 0.39
N SER A 147 23.10 12.39 -0.46
CA SER A 147 23.55 11.00 -0.30
C SER A 147 24.55 10.81 0.84
N GLU A 148 25.08 11.90 1.42
CA GLU A 148 25.93 11.82 2.59
C GLU A 148 25.16 11.24 3.78
N SER A 149 25.82 10.36 4.54
CA SER A 149 25.24 9.68 5.69
C SER A 149 24.72 10.62 6.78
N SER A 150 25.24 11.85 6.83
CA SER A 150 24.83 12.92 7.74
C SER A 150 23.36 13.33 7.61
N TYR A 151 22.77 13.15 6.42
CA TYR A 151 21.37 13.51 6.13
C TYR A 151 20.38 12.34 6.25
N ASN A 152 20.89 11.11 6.43
CA ASN A 152 20.09 9.88 6.47
C ASN A 152 19.09 9.77 5.31
N ALA A 153 19.51 10.17 4.10
CA ALA A 153 18.71 10.15 2.89
C ALA A 153 19.29 9.15 1.88
N ALA A 154 18.40 8.38 1.25
CA ALA A 154 18.69 7.52 0.12
C ALA A 154 18.31 8.26 -1.17
N VAL A 155 19.24 8.37 -2.11
CA VAL A 155 19.06 9.21 -3.31
C VAL A 155 19.29 8.40 -4.57
N SER A 156 18.31 8.39 -5.47
CA SER A 156 18.45 7.87 -6.83
C SER A 156 18.47 9.01 -7.83
N SER A 157 19.19 8.83 -8.95
CA SER A 157 19.13 9.74 -10.10
C SER A 157 18.39 9.04 -11.23
N CYS A 158 17.41 9.69 -11.83
CA CYS A 158 16.61 9.10 -12.91
C CYS A 158 16.06 10.19 -13.83
N ASP A 159 16.05 9.94 -15.14
CA ASP A 159 15.21 10.71 -16.05
C ASP A 159 13.76 10.24 -15.96
N LEU A 160 12.93 11.02 -15.26
CA LEU A 160 11.54 10.66 -15.00
C LEU A 160 10.69 10.60 -16.28
N MET A 161 11.09 11.26 -17.37
CA MET A 161 10.37 11.23 -18.65
C MET A 161 10.54 9.91 -19.42
N LYS A 162 11.52 9.07 -19.05
CA LYS A 162 11.65 7.71 -19.61
C LYS A 162 10.61 6.74 -19.05
N TRP A 163 9.87 7.14 -18.03
CA TRP A 163 8.89 6.32 -17.34
C TRP A 163 7.47 6.81 -17.58
N PRO A 164 6.43 5.96 -17.45
CA PRO A 164 5.06 6.38 -17.68
C PRO A 164 4.61 7.49 -16.73
N ALA A 165 3.74 8.37 -17.24
CA ALA A 165 3.04 9.39 -16.47
C ALA A 165 1.98 8.78 -15.53
N ASP A 166 2.43 8.05 -14.52
CA ASP A 166 1.59 7.36 -13.55
C ASP A 166 2.04 7.68 -12.12
N TYR A 167 1.12 8.05 -11.24
CA TYR A 167 1.45 8.37 -9.84
C TYR A 167 2.08 7.17 -9.10
N ARG A 168 1.73 5.93 -9.49
CA ARG A 168 2.26 4.68 -8.91
C ARG A 168 3.76 4.56 -9.08
N MET A 169 4.31 5.24 -10.09
CA MET A 169 5.74 5.38 -10.31
C MET A 169 6.44 5.91 -9.07
N TYR A 170 5.84 6.87 -8.36
CA TYR A 170 6.52 7.63 -7.32
C TYR A 170 6.18 7.16 -5.89
N GLU A 171 5.26 6.21 -5.71
CA GLU A 171 4.80 5.74 -4.39
C GLU A 171 5.92 5.28 -3.45
N GLY A 172 6.99 4.66 -4.00
CA GLY A 172 8.18 4.26 -3.26
C GLY A 172 9.06 5.40 -2.76
N GLN A 173 8.80 6.63 -3.20
CA GLN A 173 9.61 7.80 -2.93
C GLN A 173 8.93 8.70 -1.91
N THR A 174 9.74 9.35 -1.08
CA THR A 174 9.28 10.37 -0.14
C THR A 174 9.42 11.78 -0.73
N CYS A 175 10.41 11.97 -1.60
CA CYS A 175 10.75 13.26 -2.20
C CYS A 175 11.10 13.13 -3.69
N LEU A 176 10.66 14.08 -4.51
CA LEU A 176 11.15 14.27 -5.87
C LEU A 176 11.82 15.64 -5.95
N ILE A 177 13.03 15.70 -6.50
CA ILE A 177 13.81 16.93 -6.63
C ILE A 177 14.02 17.20 -8.12
N ILE A 178 13.43 18.30 -8.60
CA ILE A 178 13.38 18.63 -10.03
C ILE A 178 13.73 20.11 -10.22
N PRO A 179 14.61 20.48 -11.15
CA PRO A 179 14.79 21.88 -11.51
C PRO A 179 13.49 22.51 -12.01
N GLU A 180 13.12 23.68 -11.49
CA GLU A 180 11.83 24.31 -11.78
C GLU A 180 11.66 24.62 -13.27
N LYS A 181 12.75 25.06 -13.93
CA LYS A 181 12.79 25.27 -15.38
C LYS A 181 12.49 23.97 -16.14
N THR A 182 13.10 22.85 -15.75
CA THR A 182 12.86 21.53 -16.35
C THR A 182 11.42 21.07 -16.13
N TYR A 183 10.89 21.20 -14.92
CA TYR A 183 9.50 20.82 -14.60
C TYR A 183 8.48 21.59 -15.46
N ARG A 184 8.74 22.86 -15.76
CA ARG A 184 7.84 23.71 -16.56
C ARG A 184 7.97 23.47 -18.07
N THR A 185 9.18 23.21 -18.57
CA THR A 185 9.46 23.21 -20.03
C THR A 185 9.62 21.83 -20.64
N HIS A 186 10.18 20.88 -19.91
CA HIS A 186 10.50 19.54 -20.43
C HIS A 186 9.40 18.52 -20.13
N PHE A 187 8.79 18.60 -18.95
CA PHE A 187 7.71 17.69 -18.58
C PHE A 187 6.43 18.05 -19.34
N ASP A 188 5.71 17.04 -19.82
CA ASP A 188 4.37 17.23 -20.35
C ASP A 188 3.33 17.35 -19.23
N GLU A 189 2.09 17.67 -19.59
CA GLU A 189 1.02 17.85 -18.61
C GLU A 189 0.62 16.53 -17.92
N ALA A 190 0.77 15.40 -18.60
CA ALA A 190 0.44 14.10 -18.02
C ALA A 190 1.39 13.76 -16.86
N HIS A 191 2.70 13.95 -17.05
CA HIS A 191 3.70 13.71 -16.01
C HIS A 191 3.56 14.70 -14.86
N ARG A 192 3.34 15.99 -15.16
CA ARG A 192 3.09 16.98 -14.11
C ARG A 192 1.85 16.64 -13.28
N LYS A 193 0.78 16.19 -13.93
CA LYS A 193 -0.44 15.73 -13.25
C LYS A 193 -0.17 14.48 -12.40
N ALA A 194 0.55 13.48 -12.91
CA ALA A 194 0.92 12.28 -12.15
C ALA A 194 1.76 12.62 -10.90
N ILE A 195 2.72 13.54 -11.02
CA ILE A 195 3.50 14.05 -9.88
C ILE A 195 2.59 14.76 -8.87
N ARG A 196 1.69 15.65 -9.32
CA ARG A 196 0.74 16.33 -8.42
C ARG A 196 -0.23 15.37 -7.72
N GLN A 197 -0.65 14.30 -8.39
CA GLN A 197 -1.45 13.23 -7.78
C GLN A 197 -0.68 12.51 -6.68
N TRP A 198 0.60 12.19 -6.92
CA TRP A 198 1.47 11.63 -5.89
C TRP A 198 1.71 12.60 -4.72
N VAL A 199 1.94 13.89 -4.99
CA VAL A 199 2.03 14.92 -3.95
C VAL A 199 0.73 14.98 -3.14
N THR A 200 -0.44 14.91 -3.78
CA THR A 200 -1.73 14.88 -3.08
C THR A 200 -1.78 13.76 -2.04
N GLY A 201 -1.21 12.58 -2.34
CA GLY A 201 -1.13 11.44 -1.41
C GLY A 201 -0.09 11.55 -0.30
N GLY A 202 0.61 12.67 -0.21
CA GLY A 202 1.66 12.90 0.78
C GLY A 202 3.07 12.97 0.20
N GLY A 203 3.27 12.96 -1.11
CA GLY A 203 4.59 13.20 -1.69
C GLY A 203 5.14 14.60 -1.40
N ASN A 204 6.47 14.74 -1.36
CA ASN A 204 7.13 16.05 -1.31
C ASN A 204 7.80 16.36 -2.65
N LEU A 205 7.38 17.42 -3.35
CA LEU A 205 8.04 17.87 -4.58
C LEU A 205 8.90 19.09 -4.29
N TRP A 206 10.20 19.01 -4.56
CA TRP A 206 11.14 20.12 -4.45
C TRP A 206 11.47 20.65 -5.84
N LEU A 207 11.07 21.90 -6.09
CA LEU A 207 11.35 22.63 -7.32
C LEU A 207 12.53 23.55 -7.10
N ILE A 208 13.65 23.27 -7.77
CA ILE A 208 14.88 24.08 -7.64
C ILE A 208 14.74 25.32 -8.53
N GLY A 209 14.59 26.46 -7.89
CA GLY A 209 14.52 27.77 -8.52
C GLY A 209 15.88 28.43 -8.71
N ASP A 210 15.85 29.69 -9.12
CA ASP A 210 17.05 30.51 -9.27
C ASP A 210 17.65 30.90 -7.90
N ARG A 211 18.92 31.33 -7.93
CA ARG A 211 19.68 31.71 -6.74
C ARG A 211 19.05 32.89 -6.00
N GLY A 212 19.05 32.85 -4.67
CA GLY A 212 18.59 33.96 -3.83
C GLY A 212 17.07 34.05 -3.62
N LEU A 213 16.29 33.12 -4.20
CA LEU A 213 14.86 33.01 -3.90
C LEU A 213 14.64 32.50 -2.47
N SER A 214 13.65 33.04 -1.79
CA SER A 214 13.19 32.52 -0.50
C SER A 214 12.49 31.18 -0.68
N VAL A 215 12.65 30.27 0.28
CA VAL A 215 11.88 29.02 0.30
C VAL A 215 10.40 29.36 0.40
N SER A 216 9.59 28.80 -0.50
CA SER A 216 8.13 28.87 -0.40
C SER A 216 7.54 27.47 -0.38
N THR A 217 6.51 27.30 0.45
CA THR A 217 5.83 26.02 0.62
C THR A 217 4.37 26.17 0.19
N ARG A 218 3.92 25.29 -0.70
CA ARG A 218 2.52 25.17 -1.09
C ARG A 218 2.01 23.79 -0.72
N LEU A 219 0.98 23.74 0.12
CA LEU A 219 0.29 22.49 0.45
C LEU A 219 -0.56 22.01 -0.73
N LEU A 220 -0.56 20.71 -0.97
CA LEU A 220 -1.40 20.05 -1.97
C LEU A 220 -1.81 18.68 -1.42
N GLY A 221 -3.08 18.56 -1.02
CA GLY A 221 -3.56 17.38 -0.31
C GLY A 221 -2.78 17.17 0.98
N ASN A 222 -2.28 15.96 1.19
CA ASN A 222 -1.42 15.62 2.32
C ASN A 222 0.08 15.91 2.10
N GLY A 223 0.46 16.25 0.87
CA GLY A 223 1.84 16.57 0.54
C GLY A 223 2.06 18.06 0.36
N ARG A 224 3.24 18.39 -0.16
CA ARG A 224 3.67 19.78 -0.36
C ARG A 224 4.59 19.91 -1.56
N ILE A 225 4.51 21.08 -2.17
CA ILE A 225 5.44 21.57 -3.18
C ILE A 225 6.28 22.64 -2.54
N LEU A 226 7.59 22.43 -2.51
CA LEU A 226 8.59 23.34 -1.96
C LEU A 226 9.36 23.97 -3.12
N HIS A 227 9.33 25.28 -3.23
CA HIS A 227 10.26 26.00 -4.10
C HIS A 227 11.49 26.33 -3.29
N VAL A 228 12.64 25.79 -3.70
CA VAL A 228 13.92 25.90 -3.00
C VAL A 228 14.93 26.63 -3.89
N PRO A 229 15.78 27.52 -3.35
CA PRO A 229 16.80 28.20 -4.15
C PRO A 229 17.87 27.22 -4.63
N SER A 230 18.52 27.53 -5.76
CA SER A 230 19.74 26.81 -6.15
C SER A 230 20.85 27.03 -5.10
N LEU A 231 21.57 25.94 -4.81
CA LEU A 231 22.73 25.92 -3.92
C LEU A 231 24.04 26.26 -4.65
N ASP A 232 23.98 26.42 -5.97
CA ASP A 232 25.16 26.61 -6.82
C ASP A 232 26.01 27.78 -6.33
N GLY A 233 27.32 27.54 -6.22
CA GLY A 233 28.34 28.52 -5.83
C GLY A 233 28.30 28.99 -4.37
N LEU A 234 27.47 28.40 -3.49
CA LEU A 234 27.54 28.66 -2.05
C LEU A 234 28.75 27.95 -1.42
N PRO A 235 29.32 28.47 -0.32
CA PRO A 235 30.29 27.73 0.49
C PRO A 235 29.70 26.40 0.98
N GLU A 236 30.53 25.36 1.11
CA GLU A 236 30.08 24.02 1.48
C GLU A 236 29.32 23.98 2.82
N GLU A 237 29.80 24.70 3.84
CA GLU A 237 29.13 24.78 5.16
C GLU A 237 27.74 25.42 5.07
N GLU A 238 27.56 26.41 4.21
CA GLU A 238 26.27 27.06 3.98
C GLU A 238 25.30 26.14 3.23
N LYS A 239 25.80 25.38 2.24
CA LYS A 239 25.02 24.34 1.56
C LYS A 239 24.51 23.30 2.55
N LYS A 240 25.38 22.81 3.44
CA LYS A 240 25.01 21.82 4.46
C LYS A 240 23.93 22.34 5.40
N LEU A 241 24.06 23.59 5.85
CA LEU A 241 23.05 24.23 6.70
C LEU A 241 21.70 24.36 6.00
N LYS A 242 21.68 24.78 4.73
CA LYS A 242 20.46 24.92 3.92
C LYS A 242 19.80 23.58 3.63
N LEU A 243 20.56 22.55 3.28
CA LEU A 243 20.01 21.20 3.06
C LEU A 243 19.36 20.65 4.34
N LYS A 244 19.98 20.87 5.50
CA LYS A 244 19.40 20.48 6.79
C LYS A 244 18.09 21.23 7.09
N GLU A 245 18.02 22.52 6.78
CA GLU A 245 16.79 23.32 6.85
C GLU A 245 15.68 22.69 5.98
N PHE A 246 16.00 22.34 4.72
CA PHE A 246 15.03 21.76 3.79
C PHE A 246 14.57 20.36 4.20
N ILE A 247 15.45 19.53 4.75
CA ILE A 247 15.09 18.21 5.29
C ILE A 247 14.17 18.34 6.50
N ASN A 248 14.37 19.32 7.38
CA ASN A 248 13.45 19.53 8.49
C ASN A 248 12.03 19.94 8.00
N LEU A 249 11.95 20.66 6.88
CA LEU A 249 10.67 20.98 6.22
C LEU A 249 10.01 19.77 5.54
N HIS A 250 10.72 18.64 5.42
CA HIS A 250 10.23 17.40 4.82
C HIS A 250 9.44 16.51 5.81
N GLU A 251 9.60 16.69 7.13
CA GLU A 251 9.05 15.75 8.12
C GLU A 251 7.52 15.57 7.94
N LYS A 252 7.13 14.31 7.71
CA LYS A 252 5.76 13.88 7.42
C LYS A 252 4.98 13.65 8.72
N GLY A 253 3.81 14.28 8.82
CA GLY A 253 2.73 13.76 9.66
C GLY A 253 2.08 12.52 9.03
N ASN A 254 1.25 11.80 9.80
CA ASN A 254 0.51 10.65 9.29
C ASN A 254 -0.51 11.14 8.25
N CYS A 255 -0.32 10.80 6.98
CA CYS A 255 -1.12 11.32 5.86
C CYS A 255 -2.38 10.48 5.57
N TYR A 256 -2.72 9.51 6.43
CA TYR A 256 -3.80 8.56 6.18
C TYR A 256 -4.89 8.72 7.23
N PRO A 257 -6.17 8.50 6.87
CA PRO A 257 -7.24 8.54 7.85
C PRO A 257 -7.02 7.45 8.90
N GLU A 258 -7.06 7.84 10.16
CA GLU A 258 -6.92 6.93 11.29
C GLU A 258 -8.26 6.32 11.66
N ILE A 259 -8.26 5.01 11.94
CA ILE A 259 -9.47 4.29 12.33
C ILE A 259 -9.81 4.68 13.77
N THR A 260 -10.96 5.35 13.96
CA THR A 260 -11.41 5.88 15.25
C THR A 260 -11.47 4.83 16.36
N SER A 261 -11.79 3.57 16.03
CA SER A 261 -11.71 2.47 16.98
C SER A 261 -11.53 1.11 16.29
N ALA A 262 -10.33 0.52 16.45
CA ALA A 262 -10.02 -0.83 16.00
C ALA A 262 -10.43 -1.92 17.01
N ALA A 263 -10.68 -1.55 18.27
CA ALA A 263 -10.89 -2.48 19.39
C ALA A 263 -12.00 -3.53 19.16
N PRO A 264 -13.17 -3.18 18.58
CA PRO A 264 -14.26 -4.14 18.37
C PRO A 264 -13.94 -5.28 17.38
N TYR A 265 -12.96 -5.06 16.50
CA TYR A 265 -12.65 -5.98 15.41
C TYR A 265 -11.58 -7.02 15.76
N TYR A 266 -11.02 -6.95 16.96
CA TYR A 266 -10.09 -7.98 17.44
C TYR A 266 -10.85 -9.19 17.97
N PHE A 267 -10.32 -10.39 17.66
CA PHE A 267 -10.79 -11.61 18.30
C PHE A 267 -10.51 -11.56 19.80
N SER A 268 -11.54 -11.78 20.60
CA SER A 268 -11.41 -12.06 22.02
C SER A 268 -10.77 -13.43 22.24
N ALA A 269 -10.18 -13.64 23.42
CA ALA A 269 -9.68 -14.94 23.84
C ALA A 269 -10.79 -16.03 23.70
N PRO A 270 -10.41 -17.30 23.48
CA PRO A 270 -11.37 -18.39 23.35
C PRO A 270 -12.34 -18.38 24.53
N SER A 271 -13.62 -18.45 24.21
CA SER A 271 -14.70 -18.29 25.17
C SER A 271 -14.72 -19.45 26.15
N THR A 272 -15.01 -19.16 27.42
CA THR A 272 -15.26 -20.16 28.48
C THR A 272 -16.30 -21.20 28.05
N THR A 273 -17.22 -20.82 27.18
CA THR A 273 -18.20 -21.71 26.51
C THR A 273 -17.57 -22.82 25.68
N LEU A 274 -16.48 -22.58 24.94
CA LEU A 274 -15.81 -23.65 24.18
C LEU A 274 -15.12 -24.63 25.12
N GLY A 275 -14.49 -24.11 26.18
CA GLY A 275 -13.91 -24.94 27.26
C GLY A 275 -14.98 -25.81 27.95
N LEU A 276 -16.12 -25.22 28.31
CA LEU A 276 -17.25 -25.94 28.90
C LEU A 276 -17.78 -27.02 27.96
N GLY A 277 -17.92 -26.71 26.66
CA GLY A 277 -18.37 -27.67 25.64
C GLY A 277 -17.44 -28.87 25.53
N LEU A 278 -16.12 -28.66 25.53
CA LEU A 278 -15.14 -29.75 25.52
C LEU A 278 -15.19 -30.61 26.79
N ILE A 279 -15.44 -30.01 27.95
CA ILE A 279 -15.64 -30.76 29.21
C ILE A 279 -16.90 -31.63 29.12
N ILE A 280 -18.02 -31.09 28.63
CA ILE A 280 -19.27 -31.84 28.44
C ILE A 280 -19.04 -33.02 27.49
N PHE A 281 -18.32 -32.80 26.38
CA PHE A 281 -17.96 -33.84 25.43
C PHE A 281 -17.10 -34.95 26.08
N ALA A 282 -16.08 -34.57 26.87
CA ALA A 282 -15.23 -35.53 27.58
C ALA A 282 -16.03 -36.39 28.57
N VAL A 283 -17.01 -35.80 29.26
CA VAL A 283 -17.92 -36.52 30.19
C VAL A 283 -18.84 -37.47 29.43
N LEU A 284 -19.38 -37.06 28.28
CA LEU A 284 -20.25 -37.88 27.44
C LEU A 284 -19.51 -39.10 26.87
N VAL A 285 -18.31 -38.89 26.32
CA VAL A 285 -17.51 -39.95 25.70
C VAL A 285 -16.85 -40.86 26.74
N GLY A 286 -16.44 -40.35 27.89
CA GLY A 286 -15.81 -41.14 28.94
C GLY A 286 -16.83 -41.78 29.89
N PRO A 287 -17.11 -41.15 31.04
CA PRO A 287 -17.89 -41.77 32.10
C PRO A 287 -19.33 -42.13 31.68
N LEU A 288 -20.05 -41.29 30.93
CA LEU A 288 -21.44 -41.61 30.57
C LEU A 288 -21.52 -42.81 29.62
N SER A 289 -20.66 -42.87 28.62
CA SER A 289 -20.65 -43.99 27.68
C SER A 289 -20.25 -45.31 28.35
N LEU A 290 -19.27 -45.28 29.26
CA LEU A 290 -18.72 -46.48 29.91
C LEU A 290 -19.62 -47.02 31.04
N PHE A 291 -20.19 -46.14 31.86
CA PHE A 291 -20.95 -46.55 33.05
C PHE A 291 -22.45 -46.69 32.79
N LEU A 292 -23.03 -45.84 31.93
CA LEU A 292 -24.47 -45.80 31.71
C LEU A 292 -24.89 -46.54 30.43
N TRP A 293 -24.23 -46.27 29.29
CA TRP A 293 -24.71 -46.71 27.99
C TRP A 293 -24.08 -48.02 27.47
N ALA A 294 -22.88 -48.36 27.93
CA ALA A 294 -22.18 -49.60 27.58
C ALA A 294 -21.48 -50.27 28.80
N PRO A 295 -22.26 -50.63 29.85
CA PRO A 295 -21.72 -51.34 31.00
C PRO A 295 -21.12 -52.71 30.64
N ALA A 296 -20.39 -53.31 31.58
CA ALA A 296 -19.70 -54.60 31.39
C ALA A 296 -20.63 -55.65 30.75
N GLY A 297 -20.22 -56.21 29.61
CA GLY A 297 -21.00 -57.17 28.81
C GLY A 297 -21.65 -56.59 27.53
N LYS A 298 -21.75 -55.27 27.37
CA LYS A 298 -22.30 -54.61 26.16
C LYS A 298 -21.31 -53.66 25.48
N ARG A 299 -20.01 -53.86 25.73
CA ARG A 299 -18.92 -52.96 25.28
C ARG A 299 -18.85 -52.80 23.76
N GLN A 300 -19.36 -53.76 22.97
CA GLN A 300 -19.48 -53.59 21.52
C GLN A 300 -20.26 -52.33 21.10
N ARG A 301 -21.16 -51.81 21.94
CA ARG A 301 -21.93 -50.58 21.67
C ARG A 301 -21.05 -49.33 21.63
N LEU A 302 -19.91 -49.33 22.32
CA LEU A 302 -18.95 -48.21 22.32
C LEU A 302 -18.43 -47.92 20.91
N PHE A 303 -18.26 -48.96 20.09
CA PHE A 303 -17.80 -48.82 18.70
C PHE A 303 -18.78 -48.04 17.82
N LEU A 304 -20.06 -47.97 18.18
CA LEU A 304 -21.06 -47.19 17.46
C LEU A 304 -21.35 -45.85 18.15
N LEU A 305 -21.43 -45.86 19.48
CA LEU A 305 -21.76 -44.68 20.31
C LEU A 305 -20.70 -43.59 20.23
N ILE A 306 -19.41 -43.94 20.35
CA ILE A 306 -18.34 -42.93 20.37
C ILE A 306 -18.26 -42.20 19.03
N PRO A 307 -18.26 -42.88 17.86
CA PRO A 307 -18.33 -42.18 16.57
C PRO A 307 -19.60 -41.35 16.41
N ALA A 308 -20.77 -41.87 16.80
CA ALA A 308 -22.04 -41.14 16.68
C ALA A 308 -22.07 -39.87 17.53
N ILE A 309 -21.64 -39.93 18.79
CA ILE A 309 -21.53 -38.76 19.68
C ILE A 309 -20.51 -37.77 19.12
N SER A 310 -19.38 -38.25 18.60
CA SER A 310 -18.34 -37.40 18.02
C SER A 310 -18.84 -36.65 16.77
N VAL A 311 -19.56 -37.34 15.88
CA VAL A 311 -20.18 -36.72 14.70
C VAL A 311 -21.24 -35.71 15.13
N GLY A 312 -22.15 -36.08 16.04
CA GLY A 312 -23.20 -35.20 16.53
C GLY A 312 -22.64 -33.95 17.21
N PHE A 313 -21.62 -34.10 18.06
CA PHE A 313 -20.95 -32.99 18.73
C PHE A 313 -20.19 -32.09 17.74
N SER A 314 -19.53 -32.68 16.74
CA SER A 314 -18.86 -31.91 15.67
C SER A 314 -19.85 -31.09 14.86
N LEU A 315 -21.02 -31.66 14.55
CA LEU A 315 -22.08 -31.01 13.80
C LEU A 315 -22.74 -29.89 14.64
N LEU A 316 -22.94 -30.13 15.94
CA LEU A 316 -23.40 -29.12 16.88
C LEU A 316 -22.40 -27.97 17.01
N LEU A 317 -21.10 -28.25 17.16
CA LEU A 317 -20.06 -27.22 17.19
C LEU A 317 -20.02 -26.42 15.89
N LEU A 318 -20.12 -27.10 14.74
CA LEU A 318 -20.16 -26.43 13.44
C LEU A 318 -21.36 -25.47 13.37
N LEU A 319 -22.55 -25.92 13.76
CA LEU A 319 -23.76 -25.09 13.80
C LEU A 319 -23.62 -23.92 14.77
N LEU A 320 -23.04 -24.15 15.95
CA LEU A 320 -22.85 -23.10 16.97
C LEU A 320 -21.84 -22.05 16.50
N ILE A 321 -20.75 -22.47 15.85
CA ILE A 321 -19.80 -21.57 15.20
C ILE A 321 -20.51 -20.77 14.10
N LEU A 322 -21.28 -21.41 13.21
CA LEU A 322 -21.97 -20.72 12.14
C LEU A 322 -23.03 -19.73 12.67
N ALA A 323 -23.72 -20.09 13.75
CA ALA A 323 -24.72 -19.21 14.39
C ALA A 323 -24.09 -18.07 15.20
N GLY A 324 -22.93 -18.30 15.84
CA GLY A 324 -22.24 -17.31 16.65
C GLY A 324 -21.32 -16.38 15.85
N ASP A 325 -20.46 -16.95 15.01
CA ASP A 325 -19.51 -16.19 14.19
C ASP A 325 -20.17 -15.67 12.90
N GLY A 326 -21.21 -16.33 12.39
CA GLY A 326 -21.83 -15.99 11.11
C GLY A 326 -20.98 -16.34 9.89
N THR A 327 -21.50 -16.02 8.70
CA THR A 327 -20.76 -16.02 7.44
C THR A 327 -20.41 -14.59 7.04
N GLY A 328 -19.26 -14.40 6.38
CA GLY A 328 -18.79 -13.06 6.00
C GLY A 328 -17.90 -12.42 7.07
N GLY A 329 -18.09 -11.13 7.34
CA GLY A 329 -17.36 -10.41 8.38
C GLY A 329 -17.97 -9.05 8.68
N THR A 330 -17.45 -8.37 9.69
CA THR A 330 -17.83 -7.00 10.05
C THR A 330 -16.61 -6.09 10.04
N GLY A 331 -16.79 -4.81 9.75
CA GLY A 331 -15.67 -3.88 9.67
C GLY A 331 -16.05 -2.42 9.77
N SER A 332 -15.00 -1.59 9.91
CA SER A 332 -15.07 -0.13 9.81
C SER A 332 -14.17 0.33 8.69
N ARG A 333 -14.55 1.42 8.03
CA ARG A 333 -13.69 2.12 7.08
C ARG A 333 -13.79 3.62 7.26
N GLU A 334 -12.64 4.26 7.15
CA GLU A 334 -12.47 5.71 7.14
C GLU A 334 -11.94 6.10 5.76
N VAL A 335 -12.65 7.02 5.09
CA VAL A 335 -12.33 7.45 3.74
C VAL A 335 -12.00 8.94 3.76
N LEU A 336 -10.82 9.29 3.26
CA LEU A 336 -10.41 10.67 3.02
C LEU A 336 -10.36 10.92 1.51
N ILE A 337 -11.16 11.85 1.04
CA ILE A 337 -11.17 12.31 -0.35
C ILE A 337 -10.48 13.67 -0.39
N GLN A 338 -9.36 13.75 -1.09
CA GLN A 338 -8.63 14.99 -1.29
C GLN A 338 -8.83 15.49 -2.71
N VAL A 339 -9.56 16.58 -2.87
CA VAL A 339 -9.82 17.15 -4.20
C VAL A 339 -8.69 18.07 -4.63
N ASN A 340 -8.35 18.01 -5.91
CA ASN A 340 -7.50 18.94 -6.60
C ASN A 340 -8.26 19.51 -7.82
N PRO A 341 -8.97 20.64 -7.63
CA PRO A 341 -9.77 21.27 -8.67
C PRO A 341 -8.97 21.67 -9.92
N GLN A 342 -7.66 21.97 -9.77
CA GLN A 342 -6.81 22.40 -10.90
C GLN A 342 -6.64 21.29 -11.94
N ASP A 343 -6.62 20.03 -11.51
CA ASP A 343 -6.38 18.88 -12.38
C ASP A 343 -7.64 18.08 -12.72
N HIS A 344 -8.79 18.56 -12.24
CA HIS A 344 -10.05 17.82 -12.22
C HIS A 344 -9.85 16.39 -11.70
N SER A 345 -9.19 16.28 -10.55
CA SER A 345 -8.89 14.98 -9.94
C SER A 345 -9.07 15.02 -8.43
N ALA A 346 -9.24 13.85 -7.85
CA ALA A 346 -9.20 13.66 -6.41
C ALA A 346 -8.42 12.39 -6.08
N LEU A 347 -7.89 12.33 -4.86
CA LEU A 347 -7.28 11.14 -4.32
C LEU A 347 -8.15 10.59 -3.21
N ILE A 348 -8.57 9.34 -3.35
CA ILE A 348 -9.32 8.60 -2.33
C ILE A 348 -8.31 7.77 -1.54
N SER A 349 -8.16 8.08 -0.25
CA SER A 349 -7.39 7.30 0.71
C SER A 349 -8.35 6.63 1.68
N GLN A 350 -8.39 5.31 1.67
CA GLN A 350 -9.27 4.50 2.51
C GLN A 350 -8.44 3.64 3.44
N ASN A 351 -8.70 3.76 4.74
CA ASN A 351 -8.17 2.85 5.75
C ASN A 351 -9.32 2.03 6.30
N GLN A 352 -9.18 0.71 6.33
CA GLN A 352 -10.26 -0.19 6.71
C GLN A 352 -9.74 -1.31 7.60
N ILE A 353 -10.54 -1.68 8.60
CA ILE A 353 -10.29 -2.83 9.46
C ILE A 353 -11.51 -3.72 9.47
N CYS A 354 -11.31 -5.02 9.37
CA CYS A 354 -12.39 -5.99 9.43
C CYS A 354 -12.03 -7.19 10.28
N LYS A 355 -13.05 -7.75 10.92
CA LYS A 355 -13.07 -9.06 11.54
C LYS A 355 -13.79 -10.01 10.59
N THR A 356 -13.07 -10.98 10.06
CA THR A 356 -13.66 -11.99 9.17
C THR A 356 -14.07 -13.22 9.96
N SER A 357 -15.26 -13.73 9.69
CA SER A 357 -15.74 -15.01 10.20
C SER A 357 -15.44 -16.10 9.18
N VAL A 358 -16.39 -16.97 8.87
CA VAL A 358 -16.23 -17.95 7.79
C VAL A 358 -16.54 -17.27 6.45
N LEU A 359 -15.52 -17.13 5.60
CA LEU A 359 -15.68 -16.61 4.24
C LEU A 359 -15.88 -17.78 3.26
N LEU A 360 -16.94 -17.71 2.46
CA LEU A 360 -17.19 -18.68 1.36
C LEU A 360 -16.44 -18.30 0.08
N ASN A 361 -16.26 -17.00 -0.13
CA ASN A 361 -15.45 -16.43 -1.20
C ASN A 361 -14.58 -15.30 -0.62
N ASN A 362 -13.36 -15.19 -1.10
CA ASN A 362 -12.36 -14.18 -0.75
C ASN A 362 -11.87 -13.37 -1.96
N THR A 363 -12.47 -13.55 -3.13
CA THR A 363 -12.16 -12.73 -4.32
C THR A 363 -13.02 -11.47 -4.38
N PHE A 364 -12.42 -10.37 -4.83
CA PHE A 364 -13.10 -9.09 -5.03
C PHE A 364 -12.44 -8.29 -6.15
N GLN A 365 -13.19 -7.35 -6.72
CA GLN A 365 -12.70 -6.47 -7.78
C GLN A 365 -12.14 -5.18 -7.19
N LEU A 366 -10.98 -4.75 -7.68
CA LEU A 366 -10.31 -3.51 -7.32
C LEU A 366 -9.68 -2.89 -8.58
N PRO A 367 -10.05 -1.66 -8.96
CA PRO A 367 -9.53 -1.00 -10.17
C PRO A 367 -8.01 -1.02 -10.24
N GLU A 368 -7.44 -1.22 -11.43
CA GLU A 368 -5.99 -1.40 -11.62
C GLU A 368 -5.16 -0.23 -11.07
N ASN A 369 -5.68 0.98 -11.20
CA ASN A 369 -5.07 2.21 -10.69
C ASN A 369 -5.14 2.35 -9.16
N ALA A 370 -5.85 1.48 -8.43
CA ALA A 370 -5.91 1.50 -6.97
C ALA A 370 -4.75 0.73 -6.33
N GLY A 371 -4.06 1.35 -5.37
CA GLY A 371 -3.18 0.74 -4.38
C GLY A 371 -3.92 -0.06 -3.34
N ILE A 372 -3.42 -1.25 -2.98
CA ILE A 372 -3.84 -1.95 -1.77
C ILE A 372 -2.62 -2.48 -1.02
N THR A 373 -2.54 -2.16 0.26
CA THR A 373 -1.62 -2.76 1.21
C THR A 373 -2.42 -3.27 2.40
N GLY A 374 -1.86 -4.22 3.15
CA GLY A 374 -2.57 -4.72 4.31
C GLY A 374 -1.68 -5.50 5.27
N ALA A 375 -2.17 -5.60 6.48
CA ALA A 375 -1.56 -6.35 7.56
C ALA A 375 -2.62 -7.19 8.28
N ARG A 376 -2.21 -8.37 8.72
CA ARG A 376 -2.95 -9.16 9.69
C ARG A 376 -2.68 -8.60 11.07
N MET A 377 -3.75 -8.24 11.76
CA MET A 377 -3.70 -7.70 13.09
C MET A 377 -3.90 -8.82 14.11
N SER A 378 -3.07 -8.87 15.14
CA SER A 378 -3.24 -9.80 16.25
C SER A 378 -3.05 -9.07 17.58
N LYS A 379 -3.91 -9.34 18.55
CA LYS A 379 -3.82 -8.77 19.89
C LYS A 379 -3.30 -9.84 20.84
N ALA A 380 -2.13 -9.61 21.44
CA ALA A 380 -1.53 -10.51 22.42
C ALA A 380 -1.03 -9.73 23.64
N ARG A 381 -1.49 -10.11 24.83
CA ARG A 381 -1.07 -9.52 26.13
C ARG A 381 -1.05 -7.98 26.13
N GLY A 382 -2.12 -7.35 25.64
CA GLY A 382 -2.24 -5.89 25.60
C GLY A 382 -1.50 -5.19 24.46
N SER A 383 -0.63 -5.87 23.72
CA SER A 383 0.04 -5.33 22.52
C SER A 383 -0.69 -5.73 21.23
N ILE A 384 -0.78 -4.79 20.30
CA ILE A 384 -1.21 -5.04 18.92
C ILE A 384 0.05 -5.37 18.11
N LYS A 385 0.03 -6.49 17.40
CA LYS A 385 1.09 -6.90 16.49
C LYS A 385 0.54 -6.95 15.07
N GLU A 386 1.25 -6.27 14.19
CA GLU A 386 1.03 -6.31 12.75
C GLU A 386 1.90 -7.39 12.12
N LYS A 387 1.31 -8.16 11.21
CA LYS A 387 2.04 -9.15 10.41
C LYS A 387 1.69 -8.95 8.94
N PRO A 388 2.65 -9.11 8.02
CA PRO A 388 2.35 -9.06 6.59
C PRO A 388 1.32 -10.14 6.21
N ILE A 389 0.51 -9.85 5.18
CA ILE A 389 -0.47 -10.81 4.65
C ILE A 389 0.23 -11.71 3.63
N GLU A 390 0.77 -12.83 4.09
CA GLU A 390 1.38 -13.83 3.22
C GLU A 390 0.33 -14.49 2.32
N GLY A 391 0.61 -14.68 1.03
CA GLY A 391 -0.27 -15.35 0.07
C GLY A 391 -1.48 -14.53 -0.39
N ALA A 392 -1.46 -13.21 -0.19
CA ALA A 392 -2.34 -12.30 -0.93
C ALA A 392 -1.95 -12.29 -2.42
N ALA A 393 -2.94 -12.22 -3.31
CA ALA A 393 -2.74 -12.29 -4.75
C ALA A 393 -3.56 -11.22 -5.48
N ARG A 394 -2.99 -10.66 -6.55
CA ARG A 394 -3.71 -9.78 -7.46
C ARG A 394 -3.37 -10.08 -8.91
N GLN A 395 -4.39 -10.16 -9.75
CA GLN A 395 -4.31 -10.34 -11.18
C GLN A 395 -5.19 -9.30 -11.88
N GLY A 396 -4.57 -8.23 -12.38
CA GLY A 396 -5.31 -7.08 -12.93
C GLY A 396 -6.23 -6.47 -11.89
N GLU A 397 -7.53 -6.43 -12.18
CA GLU A 397 -8.56 -5.91 -11.27
C GLU A 397 -9.00 -6.93 -10.21
N GLU A 398 -8.76 -8.23 -10.43
CA GLU A 398 -9.18 -9.26 -9.49
C GLU A 398 -8.16 -9.41 -8.36
N CYS A 399 -8.62 -9.20 -7.13
CA CYS A 399 -7.87 -9.45 -5.92
C CYS A 399 -8.38 -10.74 -5.26
N GLY A 400 -7.47 -11.61 -4.82
CA GLY A 400 -7.81 -12.89 -4.19
C GLY A 400 -6.73 -13.40 -3.24
N GLY A 401 -6.76 -14.70 -2.96
CA GLY A 401 -5.86 -15.29 -1.98
C GLY A 401 -6.14 -14.79 -0.55
N LYS A 402 -5.11 -14.48 0.22
CA LYS A 402 -5.25 -14.18 1.65
C LYS A 402 -5.53 -12.72 2.01
N TRP A 403 -5.77 -11.83 1.02
CA TRP A 403 -6.26 -10.46 1.27
C TRP A 403 -7.41 -10.47 2.28
N PHE A 404 -8.35 -11.38 2.11
CA PHE A 404 -9.32 -11.72 3.14
C PHE A 404 -9.17 -13.19 3.53
N THR A 405 -8.64 -13.43 4.72
CA THR A 405 -8.54 -14.77 5.31
C THR A 405 -9.69 -14.98 6.29
N SER A 406 -10.33 -16.16 6.31
CA SER A 406 -11.32 -16.49 7.34
C SER A 406 -10.74 -16.40 8.77
N ARG A 407 -11.58 -16.06 9.74
CA ARG A 407 -11.24 -15.98 11.17
C ARG A 407 -10.00 -15.15 11.48
N SER A 408 -9.91 -13.96 10.88
CA SER A 408 -8.76 -13.07 11.02
C SER A 408 -9.20 -11.63 11.22
N THR A 409 -8.40 -10.85 11.96
CA THR A 409 -8.51 -9.39 11.96
C THR A 409 -7.52 -8.86 10.94
N LEU A 410 -8.02 -8.09 9.98
CA LEU A 410 -7.25 -7.61 8.84
C LEU A 410 -7.43 -6.11 8.73
N GLN A 411 -6.34 -5.41 8.47
CA GLN A 411 -6.34 -4.00 8.16
C GLN A 411 -5.82 -3.81 6.75
N HIS A 412 -6.51 -3.01 5.96
CA HIS A 412 -6.10 -2.65 4.62
C HIS A 412 -6.04 -1.14 4.46
N ARG A 413 -5.08 -0.68 3.68
CA ARG A 413 -4.99 0.68 3.18
C ARG A 413 -5.14 0.65 1.67
N ILE A 414 -6.03 1.48 1.16
CA ILE A 414 -6.34 1.57 -0.26
C ILE A 414 -6.21 3.01 -0.70
N ILE A 415 -5.54 3.24 -1.82
CA ILE A 415 -5.31 4.56 -2.38
C ILE A 415 -5.75 4.52 -3.84
N MET A 416 -6.57 5.45 -4.29
CA MET A 416 -7.04 5.47 -5.68
C MET A 416 -7.22 6.90 -6.15
N PRO A 417 -6.51 7.34 -7.19
CA PRO A 417 -6.83 8.60 -7.85
C PRO A 417 -8.08 8.41 -8.71
N VAL A 418 -8.93 9.43 -8.72
CA VAL A 418 -10.14 9.49 -9.53
C VAL A 418 -10.20 10.82 -10.26
N SER A 419 -10.81 10.83 -11.45
CA SER A 419 -11.12 12.09 -12.13
C SER A 419 -12.42 12.64 -11.55
N THR A 420 -12.48 13.94 -11.28
CA THR A 420 -13.71 14.56 -10.78
C THR A 420 -13.72 16.07 -11.05
N ARG A 421 -14.92 16.61 -11.26
CA ARG A 421 -15.15 18.06 -11.31
C ARG A 421 -15.72 18.61 -10.00
N ALA A 422 -15.90 17.76 -8.99
CA ALA A 422 -16.42 18.19 -7.71
C ALA A 422 -15.45 19.16 -7.02
N ALA A 423 -15.98 20.31 -6.64
CA ALA A 423 -15.26 21.39 -5.98
C ALA A 423 -16.19 22.14 -5.04
N LEU A 424 -15.58 22.79 -4.05
CA LEU A 424 -16.22 23.82 -3.25
C LEU A 424 -15.86 25.17 -3.86
N THR A 425 -16.86 25.92 -4.30
CA THR A 425 -16.67 27.24 -4.93
C THR A 425 -17.00 28.34 -3.93
N LEU A 426 -16.09 29.31 -3.79
CA LEU A 426 -16.33 30.56 -3.07
C LEU A 426 -16.89 31.59 -4.07
N LEU A 427 -18.14 31.99 -3.87
CA LEU A 427 -18.86 32.87 -4.80
C LEU A 427 -18.63 34.35 -4.49
N GLU A 428 -18.89 34.75 -3.25
CA GLU A 428 -18.80 36.15 -2.83
C GLU A 428 -18.35 36.25 -1.38
N THR A 429 -17.65 37.34 -1.07
CA THR A 429 -17.47 37.83 0.29
C THR A 429 -18.37 39.06 0.45
N ARG A 430 -19.54 38.90 1.08
CA ARG A 430 -20.49 40.02 1.28
C ARG A 430 -19.85 41.15 2.11
N PRO A 431 -20.36 42.41 2.04
CA PRO A 431 -19.89 43.48 2.90
C PRO A 431 -20.06 43.08 4.37
N GLY A 432 -18.94 42.86 5.07
CA GLY A 432 -18.90 42.24 6.41
C GLY A 432 -18.06 40.95 6.51
N GLY A 433 -17.52 40.45 5.39
CA GLY A 433 -16.42 39.46 5.41
C GLY A 433 -16.82 37.99 5.49
N ALA A 434 -18.12 37.64 5.44
CA ALA A 434 -18.58 36.25 5.52
C ALA A 434 -18.61 35.57 4.13
N PRO A 435 -17.95 34.40 3.96
CA PRO A 435 -17.88 33.70 2.68
C PRO A 435 -19.18 32.97 2.35
N VAL A 436 -19.56 33.00 1.07
CA VAL A 436 -20.68 32.23 0.51
C VAL A 436 -20.14 31.10 -0.33
N PHE A 437 -20.53 29.87 0.00
CA PHE A 437 -20.08 28.65 -0.67
C PHE A 437 -21.16 28.00 -1.52
N GLN A 438 -20.72 27.30 -2.56
CA GLN A 438 -21.52 26.36 -3.33
C GLN A 438 -20.74 25.04 -3.52
N SER A 439 -21.42 23.92 -3.27
CA SER A 439 -20.85 22.58 -3.43
C SER A 439 -21.30 21.94 -4.74
N THR A 440 -20.38 21.30 -5.46
CA THR A 440 -20.69 20.42 -6.61
C THR A 440 -20.42 18.94 -6.30
N PHE A 441 -20.21 18.60 -5.03
CA PHE A 441 -20.06 17.22 -4.58
C PHE A 441 -21.39 16.46 -4.74
N PRO A 442 -21.34 15.13 -4.95
CA PRO A 442 -22.56 14.33 -5.12
C PRO A 442 -23.36 14.19 -3.82
N GLY A 443 -22.71 14.25 -2.66
CA GLY A 443 -23.33 14.17 -1.34
C GLY A 443 -23.39 15.52 -0.62
N THR A 444 -24.27 15.61 0.38
CA THR A 444 -24.32 16.75 1.30
C THR A 444 -23.03 16.79 2.14
N LEU A 445 -22.41 17.98 2.23
CA LEU A 445 -21.25 18.19 3.07
C LEU A 445 -21.69 18.64 4.47
N ASN A 446 -21.43 17.85 5.49
CA ASN A 446 -21.78 18.10 6.88
C ASN A 446 -20.57 18.61 7.67
N GLY A 447 -20.77 19.57 8.58
CA GLY A 447 -19.73 20.13 9.44
C GLY A 447 -18.57 20.74 8.65
N LEU A 448 -18.89 21.49 7.59
CA LEU A 448 -17.89 22.11 6.73
C LEU A 448 -17.16 23.19 7.50
N THR A 449 -15.85 23.01 7.64
CA THR A 449 -14.91 23.98 8.21
C THR A 449 -14.05 24.54 7.08
N TYR A 450 -13.85 25.85 7.08
CA TYR A 450 -13.01 26.56 6.12
C TYR A 450 -12.12 27.55 6.85
N ARG A 451 -10.86 27.64 6.44
CA ARG A 451 -9.91 28.64 6.93
C ARG A 451 -9.61 29.64 5.81
N ASP A 452 -9.86 30.92 6.05
CA ASP A 452 -9.57 31.95 5.05
C ASP A 452 -8.07 32.32 4.98
N ALA A 453 -7.72 33.21 4.05
CA ALA A 453 -6.34 33.68 3.89
C ALA A 453 -5.79 34.45 5.11
N SER A 454 -6.68 35.07 5.91
CA SER A 454 -6.31 35.75 7.16
C SER A 454 -6.14 34.79 8.34
N GLY A 455 -6.47 33.51 8.14
CA GLY A 455 -6.40 32.46 9.14
C GLY A 455 -7.67 32.31 9.97
N LYS A 456 -8.73 33.07 9.69
CA LYS A 456 -10.01 33.00 10.42
C LYS A 456 -10.82 31.78 9.95
N TYR A 457 -11.48 31.14 10.91
CA TYR A 457 -12.28 29.95 10.67
C TYR A 457 -13.75 30.28 10.44
N TRP A 458 -14.34 29.52 9.53
CA TRP A 458 -15.73 29.59 9.13
C TRP A 458 -16.33 28.20 9.17
N ILE A 459 -17.58 28.08 9.64
CA ILE A 459 -18.30 26.82 9.74
C ILE A 459 -19.64 26.89 9.04
N LEU A 460 -20.07 25.74 8.53
CA LEU A 460 -21.37 25.54 7.92
C LEU A 460 -21.85 24.12 8.24
N GLU A 461 -23.01 24.00 8.89
CA GLU A 461 -23.48 22.71 9.43
C GLU A 461 -23.78 21.69 8.33
N GLN A 462 -24.42 22.09 7.24
CA GLN A 462 -24.79 21.21 6.13
C GLN A 462 -24.79 21.98 4.81
N LEU A 463 -24.03 21.59 3.79
CA LEU A 463 -24.06 22.20 2.46
C LEU A 463 -24.54 21.17 1.43
N PRO A 464 -25.83 21.20 1.05
CA PRO A 464 -26.34 20.34 0.00
C PRO A 464 -25.75 20.70 -1.38
N PRO A 465 -25.66 19.73 -2.31
CA PRO A 465 -25.19 19.98 -3.67
C PRO A 465 -25.98 21.09 -4.37
N GLY A 466 -25.26 21.97 -5.09
CA GLY A 466 -25.82 23.06 -5.90
C GLY A 466 -26.37 24.26 -5.14
N ARG A 467 -26.57 24.17 -3.81
CA ARG A 467 -27.11 25.28 -3.00
C ARG A 467 -26.02 26.27 -2.62
N LYS A 468 -26.37 27.56 -2.66
CA LYS A 468 -25.52 28.66 -2.19
C LYS A 468 -25.84 28.94 -0.73
N MET A 469 -24.85 28.83 0.14
CA MET A 469 -25.07 29.10 1.56
C MET A 469 -23.92 29.89 2.19
N GLN A 470 -24.28 30.70 3.17
CA GLN A 470 -23.35 31.58 3.87
C GLN A 470 -22.79 30.86 5.09
N ALA A 471 -21.47 30.92 5.27
CA ALA A 471 -20.83 30.38 6.46
C ALA A 471 -20.86 31.37 7.63
N SER A 472 -20.80 30.82 8.84
CA SER A 472 -20.74 31.60 10.08
C SER A 472 -19.32 31.59 10.64
N PRO A 473 -18.85 32.67 11.30
CA PRO A 473 -17.55 32.66 11.94
C PRO A 473 -17.53 31.61 13.06
N PHE A 474 -16.41 30.91 13.19
CA PHE A 474 -16.20 29.88 14.19
C PHE A 474 -14.84 30.08 14.88
N LEU A 475 -14.79 29.85 16.18
CA LEU A 475 -13.55 29.81 16.95
C LEU A 475 -13.36 28.36 17.41
N PRO A 476 -12.35 27.63 16.92
CA PRO A 476 -12.08 26.28 17.38
C PRO A 476 -11.70 26.29 18.86
N GLU A 477 -12.26 25.37 19.65
CA GLU A 477 -11.94 25.20 21.08
C GLU A 477 -10.51 24.65 21.30
N GLU A 478 -9.97 23.91 20.33
CA GLU A 478 -8.58 23.41 20.31
C GLU A 478 -7.95 23.65 18.92
N GLU A 479 -6.81 24.37 18.86
CA GLU A 479 -5.95 24.41 17.66
C GLU A 479 -4.97 23.22 17.71
N PRO A 480 -5.24 22.14 16.95
CA PRO A 480 -4.21 21.77 15.96
C PRO A 480 -4.69 21.13 14.63
N ASP A 481 -5.97 20.77 14.44
CA ASP A 481 -6.38 19.90 13.30
C ASP A 481 -7.36 20.55 12.29
N GLY A 482 -7.38 21.89 12.26
CA GLY A 482 -8.15 22.66 11.27
C GLY A 482 -7.52 22.63 9.87
N PRO A 483 -8.31 22.83 8.79
CA PRO A 483 -7.76 22.87 7.44
C PRO A 483 -6.72 23.99 7.28
N PRO A 484 -5.74 23.83 6.38
CA PRO A 484 -4.79 24.90 6.08
C PRO A 484 -5.49 26.13 5.47
N PRO A 485 -4.83 27.31 5.43
CA PRO A 485 -5.41 28.49 4.80
C PRO A 485 -5.90 28.20 3.38
N LEU A 486 -7.05 28.78 3.02
CA LEU A 486 -7.76 28.59 1.76
C LEU A 486 -8.28 27.16 1.50
N HIS A 487 -8.27 26.28 2.50
CA HIS A 487 -8.78 24.92 2.38
C HIS A 487 -10.02 24.70 3.24
N PHE A 488 -10.79 23.68 2.86
CA PHE A 488 -11.93 23.20 3.60
C PHE A 488 -11.76 21.75 4.06
N ARG A 489 -12.52 21.37 5.08
CA ARG A 489 -12.71 19.98 5.54
C ARG A 489 -14.17 19.80 5.92
N ALA A 490 -14.79 18.72 5.44
CA ALA A 490 -16.18 18.39 5.75
C ALA A 490 -16.38 16.87 5.79
N SER A 491 -17.36 16.39 6.54
CA SER A 491 -17.87 15.03 6.35
C SER A 491 -18.82 15.02 5.15
N MET A 492 -18.85 13.95 4.37
CA MET A 492 -19.79 13.81 3.26
C MET A 492 -20.63 12.56 3.48
N GLU A 493 -21.94 12.67 3.27
CA GLU A 493 -22.78 11.48 3.21
C GLU A 493 -22.35 10.58 2.05
N PRO A 494 -22.23 9.25 2.24
CA PRO A 494 -21.91 8.35 1.16
C PRO A 494 -22.97 8.45 0.05
N ALA A 495 -22.63 9.12 -1.04
CA ALA A 495 -23.44 9.16 -2.25
C ALA A 495 -22.95 8.09 -3.22
N GLY A 496 -23.86 7.49 -3.98
CA GLY A 496 -23.47 6.63 -5.10
C GLY A 496 -22.73 7.44 -6.16
N GLY A 497 -21.67 6.87 -6.76
CA GLY A 497 -20.90 7.51 -7.82
C GLY A 497 -19.39 7.35 -7.66
N GLU A 498 -18.62 8.16 -8.37
CA GLU A 498 -17.14 8.08 -8.45
C GLU A 498 -16.44 8.58 -7.18
N LEU A 499 -17.11 9.41 -6.37
CA LEU A 499 -16.57 9.96 -5.12
C LEU A 499 -17.23 9.29 -3.91
N GLY A 500 -16.62 8.20 -3.47
CA GLY A 500 -17.10 7.46 -2.31
C GLY A 500 -16.11 6.40 -1.85
N PRO A 501 -16.52 5.54 -0.91
CA PRO A 501 -15.73 4.42 -0.45
C PRO A 501 -15.41 3.45 -1.60
N ILE A 502 -14.17 2.99 -1.66
CA ILE A 502 -13.71 1.99 -2.61
C ILE A 502 -14.32 0.64 -2.19
N PRO A 503 -15.08 -0.04 -3.06
CA PRO A 503 -15.65 -1.34 -2.74
C PRO A 503 -14.54 -2.37 -2.59
N THR A 504 -14.69 -3.25 -1.59
CA THR A 504 -13.82 -4.42 -1.40
C THR A 504 -14.68 -5.67 -1.27
N LEU A 505 -14.23 -6.69 -0.53
CA LEU A 505 -14.95 -7.94 -0.39
C LEU A 505 -16.43 -7.73 0.05
N PRO A 506 -17.43 -8.13 -0.79
CA PRO A 506 -18.84 -7.86 -0.53
C PRO A 506 -19.41 -8.57 0.70
N SER A 507 -18.77 -9.67 1.14
CA SER A 507 -19.20 -10.42 2.32
C SER A 507 -18.83 -9.75 3.65
N ILE A 508 -18.14 -8.60 3.60
CA ILE A 508 -17.86 -7.78 4.78
C ILE A 508 -18.94 -6.72 4.93
N ASN A 509 -19.66 -6.77 6.03
CA ASN A 509 -20.57 -5.72 6.45
C ASN A 509 -19.79 -4.56 7.08
N TRP A 510 -19.66 -3.45 6.35
CA TRP A 510 -19.00 -2.23 6.82
C TRP A 510 -19.95 -1.40 7.69
N GLU A 511 -20.10 -1.80 8.95
CA GLU A 511 -21.02 -1.21 9.93
C GLU A 511 -20.81 0.29 10.13
N LYS A 512 -19.57 0.75 9.99
CA LYS A 512 -19.19 2.16 10.09
C LYS A 512 -18.40 2.56 8.85
N THR A 513 -18.93 3.53 8.12
CA THR A 513 -18.28 4.16 6.98
C THR A 513 -18.32 5.66 7.20
N SER A 514 -17.18 6.27 7.46
CA SER A 514 -17.04 7.73 7.45
C SER A 514 -16.43 8.15 6.10
N VAL A 515 -16.90 9.27 5.57
CA VAL A 515 -16.27 9.92 4.43
C VAL A 515 -15.97 11.36 4.81
N THR A 516 -14.69 11.72 4.73
CA THR A 516 -14.19 13.08 4.92
C THR A 516 -13.71 13.59 3.58
N VAL A 517 -14.10 14.80 3.22
CA VAL A 517 -13.66 15.49 2.01
C VAL A 517 -12.86 16.71 2.42
N SER A 518 -11.72 16.93 1.75
CA SER A 518 -10.87 18.09 1.97
C SER A 518 -10.22 18.56 0.67
N GLY A 519 -9.83 19.83 0.63
CA GLY A 519 -9.12 20.40 -0.52
C GLY A 519 -9.14 21.91 -0.53
N PRO A 520 -8.52 22.54 -1.54
CA PRO A 520 -8.56 23.98 -1.72
C PRO A 520 -9.94 24.43 -2.18
N VAL A 521 -10.33 25.62 -1.77
CA VAL A 521 -11.54 26.27 -2.27
C VAL A 521 -11.26 26.94 -3.60
N THR A 522 -12.16 26.77 -4.57
CA THR A 522 -12.04 27.39 -5.89
C THR A 522 -12.71 28.77 -5.85
N PRO A 523 -11.99 29.87 -6.08
CA PRO A 523 -12.63 31.17 -6.23
C PRO A 523 -13.47 31.18 -7.52
N GLN A 524 -14.64 31.80 -7.48
CA GLN A 524 -15.40 32.06 -8.70
C GLN A 524 -14.59 33.06 -9.57
N PRO A 525 -14.39 32.79 -10.87
CA PRO A 525 -13.81 33.79 -11.75
C PRO A 525 -14.74 35.01 -11.77
N HIS A 526 -14.18 36.19 -11.50
CA HIS A 526 -14.87 37.44 -11.77
C HIS A 526 -15.01 37.54 -13.29
N GLU A 527 -16.24 37.45 -13.80
CA GLU A 527 -16.57 37.80 -15.19
C GLU A 527 -16.44 39.31 -15.42
#